data_AF-A0A8J6U7H7-F1
#
_entry.id   AF-A0A8J6U7H7-F1
#
_cell.length_a   1.000
_cell.length_b   1.000
_cell.length_c   1.000
_cell.angle_alpha   90.00
_cell.angle_beta   90.00
_cell.angle_gamma   90.00
#
_symmetry.space_group_name_H-M   'P 1'
#
loop_
_entity.id
_entity.type
_entity.pdbx_description
1 polymer ?
#
loop_
_entity_poly.entity_id
_entity_poly.type
_entity_poly.pdbx_seq_one_letter_code
_entity_poly.pdbx_strand_id
1 'polypeptide(L)'
;MGGEGAMIAASNSLKNNRNLVSKRKDKKALEGSYANARMKTFPKATNGDLLRIREKLKKERRRDTVKQNIVVVLFLVSVLLSVFLIIK
;
A
#
# COMPACT_ATOMS: atom_id res chain seq x y z
N MET A 1 -15.57 8.92 -9.23
CA MET A 1 -14.42 9.83 -8.99
C MET A 1 -14.17 9.89 -7.49
N GLY A 2 -13.01 9.47 -6.99
CA GLY A 2 -12.70 9.47 -5.55
C GLY A 2 -11.47 8.66 -5.14
N GLY A 3 -11.04 7.70 -5.96
CA GLY A 3 -9.86 6.87 -5.68
C GLY A 3 -8.52 7.52 -6.06
N GLU A 4 -8.50 8.35 -7.10
CA GLU A 4 -7.25 8.89 -7.66
C GLU A 4 -6.54 9.85 -6.70
N GLY A 5 -7.28 10.75 -6.05
CA GLY A 5 -6.73 11.65 -5.04
C GLY A 5 -6.20 10.92 -3.80
N ALA A 6 -6.89 9.87 -3.34
CA ALA A 6 -6.47 9.06 -2.20
C ALA A 6 -5.20 8.24 -2.50
N MET A 7 -5.08 7.68 -3.71
CA MET A 7 -3.86 7.00 -4.15
C MET A 7 -2.67 7.96 -4.29
N ILE A 8 -2.89 9.17 -4.83
CA ILE A 8 -1.83 10.19 -4.96
C ILE A 8 -1.37 10.65 -3.58
N ALA A 9 -2.30 10.89 -2.64
CA ALA A 9 -1.96 11.26 -1.27
C ALA A 9 -1.16 10.15 -0.55
N ALA A 10 -1.56 8.89 -0.72
CA ALA A 10 -0.83 7.75 -0.16
C ALA A 10 0.58 7.61 -0.77
N SER A 11 0.71 7.79 -2.09
CA SER A 11 2.00 7.78 -2.80
C SER A 11 2.94 8.89 -2.29
N ASN A 12 2.41 10.11 -2.15
CA ASN A 12 3.17 11.24 -1.63
C ASN A 12 3.57 11.03 -0.15
N SER A 13 2.66 10.48 0.67
CA SER A 13 2.95 10.13 2.06
C SER A 13 4.07 9.08 2.17
N LEU A 14 4.04 8.03 1.34
CA LEU A 14 5.10 7.02 1.30
C LEU A 14 6.45 7.60 0.87
N LYS A 15 6.47 8.46 -0.15
CA LYS A 15 7.70 9.16 -0.59
C LYS A 15 8.25 10.06 0.51
N ASN A 16 7.39 10.83 1.17
CA ASN A 16 7.77 11.70 2.28
C ASN A 16 8.33 10.91 3.46
N ASN A 17 7.71 9.78 3.83
CA ASN A 17 8.18 8.91 4.89
C ASN A 17 9.55 8.29 4.56
N ARG A 18 9.79 7.90 3.30
CA ARG A 18 11.09 7.37 2.86
C ARG A 18 12.19 8.43 2.92
N ASN A 19 11.87 9.67 2.55
CA ASN A 19 12.79 10.81 2.68
C ASN A 19 13.10 11.16 4.14
N LEU A 20 12.20 10.88 5.08
CA LEU A 20 12.49 11.04 6.51
C LEU A 20 13.49 9.99 7.03
N VAL A 21 13.52 8.80 6.44
CA VAL A 21 14.50 7.74 6.79
C VAL A 21 15.92 8.15 6.35
N SER A 22 16.09 8.73 5.17
CA SER A 22 17.40 9.25 4.73
C SER A 22 17.84 10.44 5.57
N LYS A 23 16.94 11.40 5.81
CA LYS A 23 17.22 12.58 6.65
C LYS A 23 17.52 12.24 8.12
N ARG A 24 17.16 11.06 8.64
CA ARG A 24 17.57 10.61 9.98
C ARG A 24 19.05 10.22 10.04
N LYS A 25 19.65 9.76 8.93
CA LYS A 25 21.07 9.42 8.89
C LYS A 25 21.97 10.67 8.90
N ASP A 26 21.47 11.78 8.37
CA ASP A 26 22.23 13.04 8.23
C ASP A 26 22.16 13.95 9.47
N LYS A 27 21.41 13.55 10.51
CA LYS A 27 21.15 14.39 11.70
C LYS A 27 22.19 14.20 12.81
N LYS A 28 23.43 14.60 12.53
CA LYS A 28 24.35 15.06 13.60
C LYS A 28 23.91 16.42 14.18
N ALA A 29 23.19 17.23 13.41
CA ALA A 29 22.83 18.61 13.78
C ALA A 29 21.59 18.77 14.70
N LEU A 30 20.85 17.69 15.00
CA LEU A 30 19.62 17.74 15.82
C LEU A 30 19.74 17.00 17.17
N GLU A 31 20.97 16.70 17.60
CA GLU A 31 21.24 16.04 18.89
C GLU A 31 20.81 16.87 20.11
N GLY A 32 20.65 18.19 19.99
CA GLY A 32 20.44 19.10 21.13
C GLY A 32 19.20 18.89 22.02
N SER A 33 18.23 18.05 21.65
CA SER A 33 17.07 17.72 22.52
C SER A 33 16.71 16.23 22.59
N TYR A 34 17.26 15.40 21.70
CA TYR A 34 17.00 13.95 21.63
C TYR A 34 18.28 13.11 21.73
N ALA A 35 19.45 13.70 22.02
CA ALA A 35 20.73 12.99 22.16
C ALA A 35 20.66 11.79 23.14
N ASN A 36 19.82 11.86 24.16
CA ASN A 36 19.67 10.80 25.17
C ASN A 36 18.52 9.82 24.89
N ALA A 37 17.77 10.00 23.80
CA ALA A 37 16.71 9.06 23.43
C ALA A 37 17.37 7.77 22.93
N ARG A 38 17.39 6.72 23.77
CA ARG A 38 17.86 5.38 23.38
C ARG A 38 16.96 4.86 22.26
N MET A 39 17.41 5.01 21.02
CA MET A 39 16.75 4.35 19.90
C MET A 39 16.87 2.85 20.10
N LYS A 40 15.72 2.16 20.27
CA LYS A 40 15.69 0.70 20.31
C LYS A 40 16.37 0.17 19.06
N THR A 41 17.33 -0.72 19.25
CA THR A 41 17.93 -1.49 18.15
C THR A 41 16.85 -2.41 17.59
N PHE A 42 16.41 -2.12 16.37
CA PHE A 42 15.50 -3.02 15.66
C PHE A 42 16.33 -4.14 15.05
N PRO A 43 15.93 -5.42 15.23
CA PRO A 43 16.58 -6.50 14.52
C PRO A 43 16.42 -6.26 13.01
N LYS A 44 17.51 -6.42 12.26
CA LYS A 44 17.42 -6.38 10.80
C LYS A 44 16.55 -7.56 10.36
N ALA A 45 15.59 -7.30 9.47
CA ALA A 45 14.77 -8.35 8.90
C ALA A 45 15.67 -9.41 8.25
N THR A 46 15.46 -10.68 8.60
CA THR A 46 16.22 -11.78 8.01
C THR A 46 15.70 -12.03 6.59
N ASN A 47 16.53 -12.59 5.70
CA ASN A 47 16.10 -12.96 4.34
C ASN A 47 14.85 -13.87 4.35
N GLY A 48 14.73 -14.77 5.33
CA GLY A 48 13.54 -15.59 5.53
C GLY A 48 12.27 -14.79 5.89
N ASP A 49 12.39 -13.72 6.68
CA ASP A 49 11.26 -12.86 7.02
C ASP A 49 10.78 -12.07 5.81
N LEU A 50 11.72 -11.59 4.99
CA LEU A 50 11.42 -10.88 3.75
C LEU A 50 10.70 -11.79 2.74
N LEU A 51 11.12 -13.05 2.62
CA LEU A 51 10.44 -14.04 1.78
C LEU A 51 9.02 -14.30 2.27
N ARG A 52 8.83 -14.52 3.58
CA ARG A 52 7.49 -14.72 4.18
C ARG A 52 6.57 -13.53 3.94
N ILE A 53 7.07 -12.30 4.09
CA ILE A 53 6.30 -11.08 3.83
C ILE A 53 5.91 -11.02 2.35
N ARG A 54 6.83 -11.30 1.44
CA ARG A 54 6.58 -11.28 -0.01
C ARG A 54 5.52 -12.30 -0.41
N GLU A 55 5.55 -13.50 0.15
CA GLU A 55 4.54 -14.55 -0.10
C GLU A 55 3.16 -14.15 0.41
N LYS A 56 3.08 -13.59 1.63
CA LYS A 56 1.82 -13.06 2.19
C LYS A 56 1.22 -11.98 1.28
N LEU A 57 2.02 -11.00 0.88
CA LEU A 57 1.61 -9.94 -0.05
C LEU A 57 1.11 -10.49 -1.39
N LYS A 58 1.78 -11.49 -1.95
CA LYS A 58 1.35 -12.14 -3.20
C LYS A 58 0.00 -12.85 -3.03
N LYS A 59 -0.22 -13.51 -1.88
CA LYS A 59 -1.48 -14.21 -1.57
C LYS A 59 -2.64 -13.23 -1.38
N GLU A 60 -2.40 -12.13 -0.68
CA GLU A 60 -3.40 -11.07 -0.47
C GLU A 60 -3.79 -10.41 -1.79
N ARG A 61 -2.80 -10.00 -2.60
CA ARG A 61 -3.06 -9.41 -3.92
C ARG A 61 -3.90 -10.33 -4.81
N ARG A 62 -3.62 -11.65 -4.80
CA ARG A 62 -4.43 -12.62 -5.55
C ARG A 62 -5.89 -12.63 -5.08
N ARG A 63 -6.14 -12.60 -3.78
CA ARG A 63 -7.50 -12.55 -3.22
C ARG A 63 -8.22 -11.27 -3.64
N ASP A 64 -7.54 -10.14 -3.59
CA ASP A 64 -8.12 -8.86 -3.98
C ASP A 64 -8.42 -8.80 -5.48
N THR A 65 -7.53 -9.32 -6.33
CA THR A 65 -7.78 -9.40 -7.77
C THR A 65 -8.98 -10.29 -8.11
N VAL A 66 -9.16 -11.42 -7.42
CA VAL A 66 -10.32 -12.29 -7.64
C VAL A 66 -11.60 -11.59 -7.24
N LYS A 67 -11.62 -10.93 -6.07
CA LYS A 67 -12.79 -10.15 -5.62
C LYS A 67 -13.14 -9.03 -6.59
N GLN A 68 -12.15 -8.26 -7.05
CA GLN A 68 -12.35 -7.21 -8.03
C GLN A 68 -12.91 -7.76 -9.35
N ASN A 69 -12.37 -8.87 -9.85
CA ASN A 69 -12.85 -9.50 -11.08
C ASN A 69 -14.31 -9.95 -10.95
N ILE A 70 -14.71 -10.54 -9.82
CA ILE A 70 -16.10 -10.95 -9.57
C ILE A 70 -17.04 -9.73 -9.65
N VAL A 71 -16.67 -8.63 -9.00
CA VAL A 71 -17.48 -7.39 -9.01
C VAL A 71 -17.61 -6.83 -10.42
N VAL A 72 -16.50 -6.79 -11.18
CA VAL A 72 -16.51 -6.31 -12.57
C VAL A 72 -17.40 -7.19 -13.47
N VAL A 73 -17.31 -8.52 -13.34
CA VAL A 73 -18.15 -9.44 -14.12
C VAL A 73 -19.62 -9.26 -13.78
N LEU A 74 -19.97 -9.20 -12.49
CA LEU A 74 -21.36 -8.96 -12.07
C LEU A 74 -21.90 -7.64 -12.60
N PHE A 75 -21.09 -6.58 -12.56
CA PHE A 75 -21.45 -5.29 -13.12
C PHE A 75 -21.71 -5.38 -14.63
N LEU A 76 -20.80 -5.99 -15.40
CA LEU A 76 -20.97 -6.17 -16.85
C LEU A 76 -22.23 -6.98 -17.20
N VAL A 77 -22.49 -8.08 -16.48
CA VAL A 77 -23.71 -8.89 -16.66
C VAL A 77 -24.97 -8.05 -16.37
N SER A 78 -24.96 -7.26 -15.29
CA SER A 78 -26.10 -6.41 -14.95
C SER A 78 -26.39 -5.36 -16.04
N VAL A 79 -25.35 -4.77 -16.63
CA VAL A 79 -25.47 -3.80 -17.73
C VAL A 79 -26.04 -4.49 -18.96
N LEU A 80 -25.53 -5.66 -19.35
CA LEU A 80 -26.03 -6.41 -20.50
C LEU A 80 -27.51 -6.77 -20.35
N LEU A 81 -27.94 -7.22 -19.16
CA LEU A 81 -29.33 -7.53 -18.87
C LEU A 81 -30.23 -6.29 -18.98
N SER A 82 -29.78 -5.15 -18.46
CA SER A 82 -30.54 -3.90 -18.55
C SER A 82 -30.72 -3.43 -19.99
N VAL A 83 -29.69 -3.54 -20.82
CA VAL A 83 -29.77 -3.21 -22.25
C VAL A 83 -30.71 -4.16 -22.99
N PHE A 84 -30.63 -5.46 -22.71
CA PHE A 84 -31.52 -6.46 -23.31
C PHE A 84 -33.01 -6.20 -22.96
N LEU A 85 -33.30 -5.79 -21.73
CA LEU A 85 -34.65 -5.42 -21.29
C LEU A 85 -35.18 -4.13 -21.92
N ILE A 86 -34.30 -3.21 -22.32
CA ILE A 86 -34.70 -1.94 -22.97
C ILE A 86 -34.96 -2.16 -24.46
N ILE A 87 -34.21 -3.06 -25.09
CA ILE A 87 -34.31 -3.33 -26.54
C ILE A 87 -35.50 -4.23 -26.87
N LYS A 88 -35.92 -5.07 -25.92
CA LYS A 88 -37.06 -5.98 -26.07
C LYS A 88 -38.35 -5.31 -25.59
#